data_AF-A0A8H7VV08-F1
#
_entry.id   AF-A0A8H7VV08-F1
#
_cell.length_a   1.000
_cell.length_b   1.000
_cell.length_c   1.000
_cell.angle_alpha   90.00
_cell.angle_beta   90.00
_cell.angle_gamma   90.00
#
_symmetry.space_group_name_H-M   'P 1'
#
loop_
_entity.id
_entity.type
_entity.pdbx_description
1 polymer ?
#
loop_
_entity_poly.entity_id
_entity_poly.type
_entity_poly.pdbx_seq_one_letter_code
_entity_poly.pdbx_strand_id
1 'polypeptide(L)'
;TPIKHIVDTPLPPPPPEEKYLAYLPHSGLSNQRIELSNALLLAYMLNRTLVVPPAFLGTVFGWMNRDRLADRLEWLTTPKNFDKICQQPTPGRLSSYLQRSRCEEYRNFGIITWPELHDFQPLIDAGIKIKFQSIVSVKQMKKDLQIMHDNDIYMHQDIQLYDWRLYQNKTEAAALLENKLNYFDSFGGKRYFKVFLPRHFEARKEKLVYLAGIFGSTRFTIVEPKHKAMQKKIAQVLHYRLDTPLGETVNSIVNYLGGKGTFMSVHFRTGDRPFKKEIATNLSNFVKNMTDIVGPNDSNKCIGIEYNERTQEQEDKLLSSIGNHVRVYVATDHKNARGEENR
;
A
#
# COMPACT_ATOMS: atom_id res chain seq x y z
N THR A 1 34.61 -23.51 -33.09
CA THR A 1 34.50 -24.90 -33.57
C THR A 1 33.35 -25.57 -32.85
N PRO A 2 32.41 -26.25 -33.53
CA PRO A 2 31.29 -26.93 -32.89
C PRO A 2 31.72 -28.34 -32.46
N ILE A 3 31.41 -28.70 -31.21
CA ILE A 3 31.32 -30.10 -30.77
C ILE A 3 29.89 -30.21 -30.19
N LYS A 4 28.91 -30.80 -30.88
CA LYS A 4 28.75 -32.21 -31.32
C LYS A 4 28.72 -33.18 -30.13
N HIS A 5 27.58 -33.25 -29.46
CA HIS A 5 26.78 -34.46 -29.24
C HIS A 5 25.80 -34.24 -28.07
N ILE A 6 24.52 -34.45 -28.35
CA ILE A 6 23.47 -34.65 -27.35
C ILE A 6 23.54 -36.13 -26.96
N VAL A 7 23.72 -36.40 -25.66
CA VAL A 7 23.39 -37.70 -25.08
C VAL A 7 22.21 -37.44 -24.15
N ASP A 8 21.06 -37.94 -24.58
CA ASP A 8 19.81 -37.92 -23.83
C ASP A 8 19.65 -39.28 -23.16
N THR A 9 19.71 -39.29 -21.83
CA THR A 9 18.92 -40.23 -21.02
C THR A 9 18.30 -39.42 -19.90
N PRO A 10 16.98 -39.49 -19.69
CA PRO A 10 16.28 -38.53 -18.89
C PRO A 10 16.51 -38.83 -17.41
N LEU A 11 17.16 -37.91 -16.71
CA LEU A 11 16.87 -37.74 -15.29
C LEU A 11 15.42 -37.24 -15.20
N PRO A 12 14.59 -37.79 -14.28
CA PRO A 12 13.28 -37.21 -14.04
C PRO A 12 13.47 -35.73 -13.74
N PRO A 13 12.66 -34.83 -14.34
CA PRO A 13 12.84 -33.41 -14.09
C PRO A 13 12.72 -33.19 -12.58
N PRO A 14 13.70 -32.56 -11.92
CA PRO A 14 13.42 -32.03 -10.60
C PRO A 14 12.18 -31.14 -10.74
N PRO A 15 11.23 -31.18 -9.78
CA PRO A 15 10.04 -30.33 -9.84
C PRO A 15 10.52 -28.90 -10.13
N PRO A 16 9.88 -28.16 -11.07
CA PRO A 16 10.39 -26.88 -11.53
C PRO A 16 10.70 -26.03 -10.31
N GLU A 17 11.98 -25.68 -10.14
CA GLU A 17 12.46 -25.08 -8.91
C GLU A 17 11.62 -23.83 -8.63
N GLU A 18 10.91 -23.83 -7.50
CA GLU A 18 10.00 -22.75 -7.17
C GLU A 18 10.80 -21.45 -7.03
N LYS A 19 10.35 -20.43 -7.77
CA LYS A 19 10.96 -19.11 -7.79
C LYS A 19 10.12 -18.12 -7.02
N TYR A 20 10.79 -17.21 -6.32
CA TYR A 20 10.18 -16.27 -5.40
C TYR A 20 10.38 -14.82 -5.86
N LEU A 21 9.43 -13.98 -5.48
CA LEU A 21 9.49 -12.53 -5.55
C LEU A 21 9.25 -11.99 -4.14
N ALA A 22 10.07 -11.04 -3.68
CA ALA A 22 9.86 -10.34 -2.42
C ALA A 22 10.08 -8.83 -2.61
N TYR A 23 9.56 -8.03 -1.69
CA TYR A 23 9.73 -6.58 -1.70
C TYR A 23 9.84 -6.02 -0.28
N LEU A 24 10.30 -4.77 -0.15
CA LEU A 24 10.35 -4.04 1.10
C LEU A 24 9.24 -2.98 1.14
N PRO A 25 8.31 -3.04 2.11
CA PRO A 25 7.23 -2.08 2.21
C PRO A 25 7.71 -0.79 2.88
N HIS A 26 7.07 0.34 2.56
CA HIS A 26 7.34 1.61 3.25
C HIS A 26 6.10 2.51 3.29
N SER A 27 6.20 3.66 3.96
CA SER A 27 5.12 4.67 4.04
C SER A 27 3.83 4.16 4.68
N GLY A 28 2.74 4.93 4.59
CA GLY A 28 1.43 4.60 5.18
C GLY A 28 0.77 3.36 4.59
N LEU A 29 -0.17 2.79 5.33
CA LEU A 29 -0.93 1.59 4.96
C LEU A 29 -1.50 1.66 3.53
N SER A 30 -2.06 2.81 3.14
CA SER A 30 -2.58 3.00 1.78
C SER A 30 -1.50 2.87 0.68
N ASN A 31 -0.27 3.32 0.96
CA ASN A 31 0.86 3.15 0.05
C ASN A 31 1.36 1.71 0.04
N GLN A 32 1.46 1.08 1.21
CA GLN A 32 1.82 -0.33 1.32
C GLN A 32 0.81 -1.24 0.60
N ARG A 33 -0.48 -0.87 0.57
CA ARG A 33 -1.50 -1.60 -0.20
C ARG A 33 -1.29 -1.46 -1.71
N ILE A 34 -0.84 -0.29 -2.18
CA ILE A 34 -0.43 -0.11 -3.59
C ILE A 34 0.80 -0.97 -3.89
N GLU A 35 1.76 -1.02 -2.97
CA GLU A 35 2.94 -1.89 -3.09
C GLU A 35 2.55 -3.37 -3.19
N LEU A 36 1.68 -3.84 -2.30
CA LEU A 36 1.15 -5.20 -2.34
C LEU A 36 0.43 -5.49 -3.68
N SER A 37 -0.42 -4.57 -4.14
CA SER A 37 -1.12 -4.71 -5.43
C SER A 37 -0.15 -4.87 -6.60
N ASN A 38 0.90 -4.04 -6.63
CA ASN A 38 1.96 -4.15 -7.63
C ASN A 38 2.74 -5.47 -7.47
N ALA A 39 3.08 -5.87 -6.26
CA ALA A 39 3.83 -7.10 -6.01
C ALA A 39 3.04 -8.35 -6.45
N LEU A 40 1.73 -8.40 -6.18
CA LEU A 40 0.82 -9.47 -6.62
C LEU A 40 0.75 -9.55 -8.14
N LEU A 41 0.61 -8.41 -8.82
CA LEU A 41 0.55 -8.40 -10.28
C LEU A 41 1.87 -8.85 -10.90
N LEU A 42 3.00 -8.38 -10.36
CA LEU A 42 4.31 -8.77 -10.86
C LEU A 42 4.59 -10.26 -10.59
N ALA A 43 4.24 -10.77 -9.41
CA ALA A 43 4.34 -12.20 -9.10
C ALA A 43 3.56 -13.06 -10.10
N TYR A 44 2.33 -12.66 -10.42
CA TYR A 44 1.49 -13.31 -11.43
C TYR A 44 2.14 -13.26 -12.83
N MET A 45 2.63 -12.10 -13.25
CA MET A 45 3.31 -11.95 -14.56
C MET A 45 4.56 -12.83 -14.68
N LEU A 46 5.32 -12.97 -13.59
CA LEU A 46 6.58 -13.73 -13.57
C LEU A 46 6.39 -15.21 -13.24
N ASN A 47 5.17 -15.65 -12.93
CA ASN A 47 4.87 -16.98 -12.38
C ASN A 47 5.77 -17.33 -11.17
N ARG A 48 5.92 -16.38 -10.25
CA ARG A 48 6.73 -16.52 -9.02
C ARG A 48 5.84 -16.49 -7.78
N THR A 49 6.23 -17.23 -6.75
CA THR A 49 5.59 -17.19 -5.44
C THR A 49 5.95 -15.88 -4.75
N LEU A 50 4.93 -15.10 -4.38
CA LEU A 50 5.12 -13.82 -3.71
C LEU A 50 5.35 -14.03 -2.21
N VAL A 51 6.48 -13.54 -1.72
CA VAL A 51 6.77 -13.42 -0.29
C VAL A 51 6.28 -12.06 0.17
N VAL A 52 5.21 -12.07 0.98
CA VAL A 52 4.48 -10.87 1.39
C VAL A 52 4.93 -10.47 2.80
N PRO A 53 5.55 -9.28 2.98
CA PRO A 53 5.81 -8.72 4.30
C PRO A 53 4.49 -8.30 4.97
N PRO A 54 4.45 -8.15 6.30
CA PRO A 54 3.24 -7.71 6.97
C PRO A 54 2.94 -6.23 6.65
N ALA A 55 1.73 -5.80 6.97
CA ALA A 55 1.36 -4.39 6.91
C ALA A 55 1.79 -3.68 8.19
N PHE A 56 2.33 -2.48 8.04
CA PHE A 56 2.82 -1.65 9.14
C PHE A 56 1.90 -0.46 9.40
N LEU A 57 1.61 -0.23 10.68
CA LEU A 57 0.71 0.80 11.19
C LEU A 57 1.44 1.75 12.15
N GLY A 58 0.79 2.87 12.49
CA GLY A 58 1.33 3.87 13.40
C GLY A 58 2.37 4.78 12.76
N THR A 59 3.50 5.00 13.43
CA THR A 59 4.61 5.80 12.91
C THR A 59 5.42 4.99 11.91
N VAL A 60 4.93 4.99 10.68
CA VAL A 60 5.62 4.42 9.52
C VAL A 60 6.66 5.38 8.96
N PHE A 61 7.74 4.82 8.42
CA PHE A 61 8.82 5.59 7.82
C PHE A 61 8.64 5.77 6.32
N GLY A 62 9.16 6.90 5.81
CA GLY A 62 9.21 7.17 4.38
C GLY A 62 10.15 6.23 3.62
N TRP A 63 10.22 6.42 2.31
CA TRP A 63 11.16 5.69 1.47
C TRP A 63 12.62 5.93 1.90
N MET A 64 13.41 4.86 1.84
CA MET A 64 14.86 4.84 2.04
C MET A 64 15.48 3.90 1.02
N ASN A 65 16.80 3.98 0.82
CA ASN A 65 17.50 2.97 0.03
C ASN A 65 17.32 1.57 0.65
N ARG A 66 17.48 0.53 -0.18
CA ARG A 66 17.19 -0.87 0.19
C ARG A 66 17.86 -1.30 1.48
N ASP A 67 19.16 -1.05 1.63
CA ASP A 67 19.94 -1.55 2.77
C ASP A 67 19.49 -0.91 4.09
N ARG A 68 19.23 0.40 4.10
CA ARG A 68 18.69 1.10 5.28
C ARG A 68 17.27 0.66 5.60
N LEU A 69 16.44 0.47 4.58
CA LEU A 69 15.06 0.03 4.74
C LEU A 69 15.01 -1.40 5.30
N ALA A 70 15.85 -2.30 4.77
CA ALA A 70 15.98 -3.67 5.24
C ALA A 70 16.50 -3.74 6.68
N ASP A 71 17.58 -3.03 7.03
CA ASP A 71 18.12 -3.00 8.41
C ASP A 71 17.07 -2.53 9.41
N ARG A 72 16.33 -1.48 9.06
CA ARG A 72 15.29 -0.91 9.91
C ARG A 72 14.12 -1.87 10.12
N LEU A 73 13.63 -2.48 9.04
CA LEU A 73 12.54 -3.46 9.09
C LEU A 73 12.94 -4.74 9.82
N GLU A 74 14.15 -5.23 9.59
CA GLU A 74 14.72 -6.36 10.33
C GLU A 74 14.81 -6.03 11.82
N TRP A 75 15.22 -4.81 12.17
CA TRP A 75 15.28 -4.39 13.57
C TRP A 75 13.90 -4.40 14.24
N LEU A 76 12.87 -3.91 13.56
CA LEU A 76 11.50 -3.81 14.09
C LEU A 76 10.77 -5.16 14.16
N THR A 77 11.05 -6.07 13.22
CA THR A 77 10.27 -7.30 13.06
C THR A 77 10.94 -8.54 13.66
N THR A 78 12.25 -8.49 13.92
CA THR A 78 12.95 -9.60 14.58
C THR A 78 12.58 -9.65 16.06
N PRO A 79 12.09 -10.80 16.58
CA PRO A 79 11.74 -10.96 18.00
C PRO A 79 12.90 -10.61 18.94
N LYS A 80 12.65 -9.71 19.90
CA LYS A 80 13.60 -9.22 20.90
C LYS A 80 12.88 -8.93 22.21
N ASN A 81 13.63 -8.93 23.31
CA ASN A 81 13.13 -8.40 24.57
C ASN A 81 13.24 -6.86 24.56
N PHE A 82 12.23 -6.20 23.99
CA PHE A 82 12.20 -4.75 23.90
C PHE A 82 12.09 -4.06 25.26
N ASP A 83 11.55 -4.70 26.30
CA ASP A 83 11.52 -4.12 27.65
C ASP A 83 12.94 -3.94 28.22
N LYS A 84 13.82 -4.92 27.97
CA LYS A 84 15.23 -4.84 28.34
C LYS A 84 16.03 -3.88 27.47
N ILE A 85 15.69 -3.78 26.18
CA ILE A 85 16.40 -2.91 25.22
C ILE A 85 15.95 -1.46 25.37
N CYS A 86 14.68 -1.20 25.64
CA CYS A 86 14.08 0.13 25.62
C CYS A 86 13.97 0.76 27.01
N GLN A 87 15.08 0.69 27.75
CA GLN A 87 15.26 1.36 29.04
C GLN A 87 15.52 2.86 28.87
N GLN A 88 15.39 3.62 29.96
CA GLN A 88 15.71 5.04 29.98
C GLN A 88 17.18 5.27 29.60
N PRO A 89 17.50 6.35 28.85
CA PRO A 89 18.87 6.64 28.48
C PRO A 89 19.72 6.91 29.72
N THR A 90 20.98 6.44 29.71
CA THR A 90 21.94 6.67 30.78
C THR A 90 22.70 7.97 30.51
N PRO A 91 22.67 8.96 31.42
CA PRO A 91 23.44 10.19 31.28
C PRO A 91 24.92 9.91 31.00
N GLY A 92 25.51 10.65 30.06
CA GLY A 92 26.92 10.50 29.66
C GLY A 92 27.21 9.35 28.68
N ARG A 93 26.23 8.49 28.34
CA ARG A 93 26.41 7.38 27.39
C ARG A 93 25.65 7.62 26.09
N LEU A 94 26.31 8.18 25.07
CA LEU A 94 25.71 8.52 23.77
C LEU A 94 24.91 7.36 23.13
N SER A 95 25.43 6.12 23.21
CA SER A 95 24.75 4.95 22.64
C SER A 95 23.35 4.72 23.20
N SER A 96 23.11 5.08 24.47
CA SER A 96 21.79 4.92 25.11
C SER A 96 20.74 5.89 24.55
N TYR A 97 21.15 7.08 24.09
CA TYR A 97 20.28 8.04 23.43
C TYR A 97 19.92 7.62 22.00
N LEU A 98 20.87 7.04 21.26
CA LEU A 98 20.60 6.45 19.94
C LEU A 98 19.61 5.28 20.04
N GLN A 99 19.77 4.44 21.07
CA GLN A 99 18.87 3.34 21.37
C GLN A 99 17.46 3.83 21.73
N ARG A 100 17.35 4.91 22.52
CA ARG A 100 16.06 5.56 22.82
C ARG A 100 15.30 5.93 21.54
N SER A 101 15.95 6.55 20.56
CA SER A 101 15.29 6.95 19.31
C SER A 101 14.72 5.74 18.54
N ARG A 102 15.46 4.63 18.45
CA ARG A 102 14.95 3.38 17.85
C ARG A 102 13.76 2.81 18.65
N CYS A 103 13.83 2.89 19.97
CA CYS A 103 12.76 2.41 20.85
C CYS A 103 11.47 3.25 20.79
N GLU A 104 11.57 4.56 20.61
CA GLU A 104 10.40 5.42 20.36
C GLU A 104 9.68 5.03 19.07
N GLU A 105 10.42 4.61 18.04
CA GLU A 105 9.84 4.08 16.82
C GLU A 105 9.10 2.76 17.08
N TYR A 106 9.74 1.80 17.75
CA TYR A 106 9.09 0.52 18.10
C TYR A 106 7.79 0.70 18.89
N ARG A 107 7.76 1.63 19.85
CA ARG A 107 6.56 1.91 20.68
C ARG A 107 5.37 2.43 19.87
N ASN A 108 5.61 3.06 18.73
CA ASN A 108 4.57 3.61 17.86
C ASN A 108 4.38 2.78 16.59
N PHE A 109 4.94 1.57 16.55
CA PHE A 109 4.92 0.68 15.39
C PHE A 109 3.90 -0.44 15.62
N GLY A 110 2.93 -0.54 14.71
CA GLY A 110 1.97 -1.64 14.68
C GLY A 110 2.28 -2.59 13.53
N ILE A 111 2.03 -3.88 13.73
CA ILE A 111 2.12 -4.91 12.71
C ILE A 111 0.76 -5.58 12.60
N ILE A 112 0.25 -5.72 11.38
CA ILE A 112 -0.95 -6.51 11.08
C ILE A 112 -0.68 -7.37 9.84
N THR A 113 -1.21 -8.60 9.81
CA THR A 113 -1.05 -9.43 8.60
C THR A 113 -2.08 -9.03 7.54
N TRP A 114 -1.72 -9.11 6.26
CA TRP A 114 -2.66 -8.80 5.20
C TRP A 114 -3.93 -9.69 5.18
N PRO A 115 -3.89 -10.98 5.55
CA PRO A 115 -5.10 -11.80 5.68
C PRO A 115 -6.11 -11.31 6.74
N GLU A 116 -5.66 -10.55 7.75
CA GLU A 116 -6.55 -9.87 8.70
C GLU A 116 -7.25 -8.65 8.05
N LEU A 117 -6.73 -8.15 6.93
CA LEU A 117 -7.29 -7.00 6.22
C LEU A 117 -8.06 -7.40 4.96
N HIS A 118 -7.70 -8.50 4.29
CA HIS A 118 -8.21 -8.89 2.97
C HIS A 118 -8.39 -10.41 2.86
N ASP A 119 -9.35 -10.84 2.04
CA ASP A 119 -9.53 -12.25 1.68
C ASP A 119 -8.74 -12.60 0.41
N PHE A 120 -7.64 -13.33 0.57
CA PHE A 120 -6.76 -13.73 -0.54
C PHE A 120 -7.21 -14.98 -1.29
N GLN A 121 -8.21 -15.72 -0.80
CA GLN A 121 -8.63 -16.98 -1.41
C GLN A 121 -8.93 -16.84 -2.91
N PRO A 122 -9.65 -15.79 -3.39
CA PRO A 122 -9.91 -15.63 -4.82
C PRO A 122 -8.64 -15.48 -5.67
N LEU A 123 -7.55 -14.95 -5.13
CA LEU A 123 -6.26 -14.83 -5.85
C LEU A 123 -5.52 -16.16 -5.88
N ILE A 124 -5.56 -16.92 -4.78
CA ILE A 124 -4.97 -18.26 -4.68
C ILE A 124 -5.64 -19.19 -5.68
N ASP A 125 -6.98 -19.18 -5.75
CA ASP A 125 -7.75 -19.94 -6.73
C ASP A 125 -7.45 -19.52 -8.18
N ALA A 126 -6.98 -18.28 -8.39
CA ALA A 126 -6.55 -17.77 -9.68
C ALA A 126 -5.10 -18.15 -10.04
N GLY A 127 -4.43 -18.94 -9.20
CA GLY A 127 -3.07 -19.41 -9.40
C GLY A 127 -1.96 -18.51 -8.84
N ILE A 128 -2.29 -17.44 -8.08
CA ILE A 128 -1.26 -16.65 -7.39
C ILE A 128 -0.79 -17.41 -6.16
N LYS A 129 0.50 -17.74 -6.12
CA LYS A 129 1.14 -18.36 -4.96
C LYS A 129 1.66 -17.29 -4.01
N ILE A 130 1.30 -17.39 -2.72
CA ILE A 130 1.61 -16.38 -1.71
C ILE A 130 2.18 -17.05 -0.47
N LYS A 131 3.25 -16.48 0.09
CA LYS A 131 3.83 -16.84 1.39
C LYS A 131 3.91 -15.59 2.25
N PHE A 132 3.11 -15.53 3.31
CA PHE A 132 3.17 -14.43 4.28
C PHE A 132 4.37 -14.61 5.22
N GLN A 133 5.04 -13.51 5.54
CA GLN A 133 6.13 -13.48 6.51
C GLN A 133 5.85 -12.44 7.59
N SER A 134 6.24 -12.74 8.83
CA SER A 134 6.18 -11.82 9.97
C SER A 134 7.51 -11.09 10.20
N ILE A 135 8.63 -11.72 9.85
CA ILE A 135 9.98 -11.19 10.00
C ILE A 135 10.50 -10.74 8.64
N VAL A 136 10.81 -9.46 8.51
CA VAL A 136 11.41 -8.89 7.30
C VAL A 136 12.93 -8.91 7.45
N SER A 137 13.54 -10.04 7.11
CA SER A 137 15.00 -10.23 7.14
C SER A 137 15.45 -11.08 5.96
N VAL A 138 16.48 -10.64 5.24
CA VAL A 138 17.08 -11.44 4.15
C VAL A 138 17.63 -12.75 4.70
N LYS A 139 18.24 -12.72 5.90
CA LYS A 139 18.77 -13.91 6.56
C LYS A 139 17.67 -14.93 6.86
N GLN A 140 16.55 -14.46 7.42
CA GLN A 140 15.41 -15.34 7.70
C GLN A 140 14.79 -15.86 6.40
N MET A 141 14.64 -15.00 5.39
CA MET A 141 14.09 -15.38 4.08
C MET A 141 14.96 -16.44 3.38
N LYS A 142 16.30 -16.31 3.43
CA LYS A 142 17.21 -17.34 2.91
C LYS A 142 16.99 -18.70 3.59
N LYS A 143 16.82 -18.70 4.90
CA LYS A 143 16.52 -19.93 5.67
C LYS A 143 15.17 -20.52 5.27
N ASP A 144 14.12 -19.70 5.22
CA ASP A 144 12.74 -20.13 4.96
C ASP A 144 12.51 -20.60 3.53
N LEU A 145 13.33 -20.14 2.58
CA LEU A 145 13.27 -20.48 1.16
C LEU A 145 14.38 -21.45 0.73
N GLN A 146 15.20 -21.91 1.68
CA GLN A 146 16.34 -22.81 1.44
C GLN A 146 17.25 -22.27 0.32
N ILE A 147 17.66 -21.01 0.45
CA ILE A 147 18.60 -20.34 -0.46
C ILE A 147 20.00 -20.46 0.13
N MET A 148 20.86 -21.22 -0.54
CA MET A 148 22.21 -21.54 -0.05
C MET A 148 23.23 -20.48 -0.46
N HIS A 149 23.14 -19.95 -1.68
CA HIS A 149 24.13 -19.02 -2.23
C HIS A 149 23.54 -17.62 -2.44
N ASP A 150 24.35 -16.58 -2.23
CA ASP A 150 23.91 -15.20 -2.50
C ASP A 150 23.65 -14.94 -3.99
N ASN A 151 24.31 -15.71 -4.88
CA ASN A 151 24.09 -15.66 -6.32
C ASN A 151 22.70 -16.17 -6.74
N ASP A 152 21.96 -16.83 -5.85
CA ASP A 152 20.57 -17.24 -6.09
C ASP A 152 19.58 -16.11 -5.80
N ILE A 153 20.07 -14.92 -5.43
CA ILE A 153 19.28 -13.74 -5.10
C ILE A 153 19.63 -12.59 -6.05
N TYR A 154 18.68 -12.19 -6.86
CA TYR A 154 18.75 -10.92 -7.58
C TYR A 154 18.21 -9.81 -6.69
N MET A 155 19.08 -8.94 -6.18
CA MET A 155 18.69 -7.77 -5.40
C MET A 155 18.57 -6.55 -6.32
N HIS A 156 17.36 -6.03 -6.50
CA HIS A 156 17.14 -4.79 -7.24
C HIS A 156 17.39 -3.59 -6.33
N GLN A 157 18.25 -2.67 -6.78
CA GLN A 157 18.57 -1.45 -6.05
C GLN A 157 17.87 -0.25 -6.67
N ASP A 158 16.93 0.34 -5.93
CA ASP A 158 16.35 1.64 -6.26
C ASP A 158 17.29 2.75 -5.79
N ILE A 159 17.62 3.69 -6.69
CA ILE A 159 18.40 4.89 -6.35
C ILE A 159 17.50 5.94 -5.66
N GLN A 160 16.21 5.92 -5.95
CA GLN A 160 15.19 6.85 -5.44
C GLN A 160 13.79 6.22 -5.44
N LEU A 161 12.82 6.83 -4.74
CA LEU A 161 11.45 6.33 -4.60
C LEU A 161 10.78 5.94 -5.93
N TYR A 162 11.02 6.69 -6.99
CA TYR A 162 10.46 6.44 -8.33
C TYR A 162 11.55 6.08 -9.33
N ASP A 163 12.45 5.15 -8.98
CA ASP A 163 13.60 4.87 -9.85
C ASP A 163 13.18 4.22 -11.19
N TRP A 164 12.20 3.31 -11.19
CA TRP A 164 11.82 2.54 -12.39
C TRP A 164 10.32 2.37 -12.58
N ARG A 165 9.88 2.27 -13.84
CA ARG A 165 8.50 1.94 -14.22
C ARG A 165 8.50 0.78 -15.20
N LEU A 166 7.50 -0.10 -15.12
CA LEU A 166 7.35 -1.20 -16.07
C LEU A 166 6.31 -0.87 -17.13
N TYR A 167 6.65 -1.08 -18.39
CA TYR A 167 5.76 -0.95 -19.55
C TYR A 167 5.70 -2.27 -20.31
N GLN A 168 4.49 -2.77 -20.56
CA GLN A 168 4.32 -3.97 -21.37
C GLN A 168 4.47 -3.71 -22.87
N ASN A 169 4.01 -2.55 -23.35
CA ASN A 169 4.14 -2.17 -24.75
C ASN A 169 5.54 -1.63 -25.04
N LYS A 170 6.34 -2.38 -25.83
CA LYS A 170 7.71 -1.99 -26.22
C LYS A 170 7.74 -0.70 -27.03
N THR A 171 6.81 -0.53 -27.96
CA THR A 171 6.75 0.66 -28.83
C THR A 171 6.44 1.91 -28.03
N GLU A 172 5.48 1.81 -27.11
CA GLU A 172 5.15 2.91 -26.19
C GLU A 172 6.33 3.24 -25.25
N ALA A 173 6.98 2.21 -24.70
CA ALA A 173 8.16 2.38 -23.87
C ALA A 173 9.31 3.09 -24.62
N ALA A 174 9.56 2.73 -25.87
CA ALA A 174 10.57 3.36 -26.72
C ALA A 174 10.20 4.83 -27.02
N ALA A 175 8.96 5.08 -27.44
CA ALA A 175 8.47 6.43 -27.71
C ALA A 175 8.56 7.35 -26.48
N LEU A 176 8.28 6.83 -25.28
CA LEU A 176 8.40 7.60 -24.04
C LEU A 176 9.86 7.97 -23.72
N LEU A 177 10.81 7.08 -23.99
CA LEU A 177 12.23 7.35 -23.77
C LEU A 177 12.77 8.35 -24.81
N GLU A 178 12.43 8.17 -26.08
CA GLU A 178 12.82 9.06 -27.19
C GLU A 178 12.30 10.49 -26.95
N ASN A 179 11.04 10.62 -26.56
CA ASN A 179 10.41 11.92 -26.32
C ASN A 179 10.69 12.49 -24.91
N LYS A 180 11.48 11.79 -24.07
CA LYS A 180 11.72 12.18 -22.66
C LYS A 180 10.39 12.43 -21.91
N LEU A 181 9.43 11.54 -22.11
CA LEU A 181 8.10 11.55 -21.48
C LEU A 181 7.95 10.49 -20.38
N ASN A 182 8.98 9.65 -20.15
CA ASN A 182 9.06 8.81 -18.94
C ASN A 182 9.12 9.65 -17.64
N TYR A 183 9.33 10.95 -17.79
CA TYR A 183 9.22 12.01 -16.81
C TYR A 183 7.75 12.44 -16.60
N PHE A 184 6.83 11.49 -16.40
CA PHE A 184 5.43 11.85 -16.17
C PHE A 184 5.25 12.44 -14.76
N ASP A 185 4.65 13.63 -14.67
CA ASP A 185 4.37 14.31 -13.41
C ASP A 185 3.22 13.61 -12.66
N SER A 186 3.53 12.82 -11.63
CA SER A 186 2.50 12.42 -10.66
C SER A 186 2.36 13.49 -9.57
N PHE A 187 1.33 14.33 -9.67
CA PHE A 187 0.82 15.25 -8.63
C PHE A 187 1.89 16.02 -7.80
N GLY A 188 3.08 16.27 -8.36
CA GLY A 188 4.20 16.80 -7.57
C GLY A 188 5.58 16.75 -8.23
N GLY A 189 5.66 16.71 -9.56
CA GLY A 189 6.90 16.75 -10.35
C GLY A 189 7.75 15.48 -10.29
N LYS A 190 7.18 14.35 -9.87
CA LYS A 190 7.97 13.14 -9.55
C LYS A 190 8.13 12.25 -10.77
N ARG A 191 9.39 11.91 -11.09
CA ARG A 191 9.82 11.32 -12.37
C ARG A 191 10.23 9.87 -12.19
N TYR A 192 9.90 9.01 -13.17
CA TYR A 192 10.51 7.68 -13.28
C TYR A 192 11.76 7.73 -14.16
N PHE A 193 12.87 7.23 -13.66
CA PHE A 193 14.18 7.42 -14.30
C PHE A 193 14.54 6.27 -15.24
N LYS A 194 14.02 5.08 -14.96
CA LYS A 194 14.24 3.86 -15.73
C LYS A 194 12.91 3.33 -16.25
N VAL A 195 12.92 2.81 -17.46
CA VAL A 195 11.79 2.09 -18.05
C VAL A 195 12.20 0.65 -18.29
N PHE A 196 11.48 -0.28 -17.68
CA PHE A 196 11.67 -1.70 -17.85
C PHE A 196 10.53 -2.32 -18.65
N LEU A 197 10.87 -3.36 -19.40
CA LEU A 197 9.89 -4.28 -19.99
C LEU A 197 9.77 -5.51 -19.07
N PRO A 198 8.65 -6.26 -19.10
CA PRO A 198 8.48 -7.48 -18.29
C PRO A 198 9.69 -8.43 -18.33
N ARG A 199 10.25 -8.61 -19.53
CA ARG A 199 11.45 -9.44 -19.77
C ARG A 199 12.66 -9.13 -18.89
N HIS A 200 12.78 -7.91 -18.36
CA HIS A 200 13.85 -7.53 -17.44
C HIS A 200 13.85 -8.40 -16.17
N PHE A 201 12.66 -8.71 -15.65
CA PHE A 201 12.48 -9.56 -14.48
C PHE A 201 12.20 -11.02 -14.84
N GLU A 202 11.56 -11.29 -15.99
CA GLU A 202 11.33 -12.67 -16.47
C GLU A 202 12.64 -13.40 -16.78
N ALA A 203 13.63 -12.69 -17.33
CA ALA A 203 14.92 -13.28 -17.68
C ALA A 203 15.79 -13.65 -16.45
N ARG A 204 15.36 -13.29 -15.23
CA ARG A 204 16.09 -13.57 -13.99
C ARG A 204 16.08 -15.06 -13.68
N LYS A 205 17.28 -15.64 -13.58
CA LYS A 205 17.47 -17.07 -13.31
C LYS A 205 17.45 -17.36 -11.82
N GLU A 206 17.80 -16.36 -11.02
CA GLU A 206 17.88 -16.36 -9.57
C GLU A 206 16.58 -16.86 -8.93
N LYS A 207 16.72 -17.70 -7.91
CA LYS A 207 15.62 -18.29 -7.13
C LYS A 207 14.77 -17.21 -6.49
N LEU A 208 15.39 -16.15 -5.98
CA LEU A 208 14.71 -14.99 -5.40
C LEU A 208 14.99 -13.73 -6.21
N VAL A 209 13.94 -13.04 -6.65
CA VAL A 209 14.00 -11.63 -7.03
C VAL A 209 13.56 -10.81 -5.83
N TYR A 210 14.48 -10.00 -5.29
CA TYR A 210 14.22 -9.16 -4.12
C TYR A 210 14.24 -7.69 -4.51
N LEU A 211 13.06 -7.08 -4.47
CA LEU A 211 12.87 -5.67 -4.78
C LEU A 211 12.98 -4.83 -3.51
N ALA A 212 13.41 -3.58 -3.65
CA ALA A 212 13.24 -2.59 -2.60
C ALA A 212 11.79 -2.05 -2.63
N GLY A 213 11.59 -0.79 -2.98
CA GLY A 213 10.25 -0.18 -3.02
C GLY A 213 9.55 -0.46 -4.34
N ILE A 214 8.36 -1.05 -4.30
CA ILE A 214 7.50 -1.26 -5.49
C ILE A 214 6.34 -0.26 -5.54
N PHE A 215 6.44 0.83 -4.77
CA PHE A 215 5.39 1.81 -4.61
C PHE A 215 5.12 2.63 -5.88
N GLY A 216 3.88 3.00 -6.10
CA GLY A 216 3.51 3.98 -7.13
C GLY A 216 2.29 3.52 -7.92
N SER A 217 1.25 4.33 -7.93
CA SER A 217 -0.01 4.01 -8.62
C SER A 217 0.17 3.83 -10.14
N THR A 218 1.22 4.46 -10.69
CA THR A 218 1.60 4.37 -12.10
C THR A 218 2.84 3.49 -12.31
N ARG A 219 3.25 2.66 -11.33
CA ARG A 219 4.47 1.83 -11.41
C ARG A 219 4.42 0.88 -12.62
N PHE A 220 3.23 0.45 -13.03
CA PHE A 220 3.03 -0.45 -14.15
C PHE A 220 2.06 0.13 -15.19
N THR A 221 2.46 0.04 -16.46
CA THR A 221 1.58 0.26 -17.62
C THR A 221 1.26 -1.09 -18.25
N ILE A 222 0.05 -1.54 -18.00
CA ILE A 222 -0.45 -2.87 -18.38
C ILE A 222 -1.32 -2.74 -19.62
N VAL A 223 -1.01 -3.50 -20.67
CA VAL A 223 -1.78 -3.51 -21.92
C VAL A 223 -2.44 -4.85 -22.19
N GLU A 224 -1.83 -5.95 -21.74
CA GLU A 224 -2.33 -7.30 -21.99
C GLU A 224 -3.66 -7.56 -21.27
N PRO A 225 -4.70 -8.07 -21.95
CA PRO A 225 -6.02 -8.29 -21.36
C PRO A 225 -6.01 -9.17 -20.10
N LYS A 226 -5.23 -10.25 -20.11
CA LYS A 226 -5.08 -11.16 -18.95
C LYS A 226 -4.52 -10.44 -17.71
N HIS A 227 -3.55 -9.55 -17.91
CA HIS A 227 -2.92 -8.79 -16.81
C HIS A 227 -3.85 -7.68 -16.31
N LYS A 228 -4.64 -7.04 -17.20
CA LYS A 228 -5.69 -6.08 -16.78
C LYS A 228 -6.79 -6.77 -15.97
N ALA A 229 -7.23 -7.95 -16.40
CA ALA A 229 -8.21 -8.76 -15.67
C ALA A 229 -7.67 -9.13 -14.28
N MET A 230 -6.42 -9.57 -14.19
CA MET A 230 -5.78 -9.85 -12.90
C MET A 230 -5.64 -8.61 -12.02
N GLN A 231 -5.23 -7.47 -12.58
CA GLN A 231 -5.15 -6.21 -11.84
C GLN A 231 -6.51 -5.81 -11.25
N LYS A 232 -7.61 -5.97 -12.02
CA LYS A 232 -8.97 -5.73 -11.52
C LYS A 232 -9.34 -6.70 -10.39
N LYS A 233 -8.99 -7.99 -10.52
CA LYS A 233 -9.24 -9.00 -9.48
C LYS A 233 -8.46 -8.70 -8.20
N ILE A 234 -7.18 -8.31 -8.31
CA ILE A 234 -6.37 -7.86 -7.18
C ILE A 234 -7.02 -6.65 -6.50
N ALA A 235 -7.46 -5.65 -7.27
CA ALA A 235 -8.13 -4.47 -6.70
C ALA A 235 -9.41 -4.84 -5.92
N GLN A 236 -10.18 -5.81 -6.40
CA GLN A 236 -11.38 -6.31 -5.71
C GLN A 236 -11.06 -7.05 -4.42
N VAL A 237 -9.99 -7.84 -4.40
CA VAL A 237 -9.54 -8.60 -3.22
C VAL A 237 -8.96 -7.68 -2.15
N LEU A 238 -8.29 -6.60 -2.53
CA LEU A 238 -7.74 -5.62 -1.59
C LEU A 238 -8.78 -4.62 -1.05
N HIS A 239 -10.07 -4.96 -1.12
CA HIS A 239 -11.09 -4.36 -0.28
C HIS A 239 -10.99 -4.92 1.14
N TYR A 240 -11.22 -4.06 2.14
CA TYR A 240 -11.16 -4.51 3.53
C TYR A 240 -12.29 -5.49 3.82
N ARG A 241 -11.97 -6.59 4.51
CA ARG A 241 -12.97 -7.51 5.04
C ARG A 241 -13.82 -6.82 6.10
N LEU A 242 -15.09 -7.21 6.15
CA LEU A 242 -16.05 -6.75 7.17
C LEU A 242 -16.27 -7.78 8.28
N ASP A 243 -15.72 -8.99 8.14
CA ASP A 243 -15.79 -10.13 9.08
C ASP A 243 -14.60 -10.16 10.05
N THR A 244 -14.08 -8.98 10.42
CA THR A 244 -12.96 -8.82 11.37
C THR A 244 -13.32 -7.81 12.45
N PRO A 245 -12.57 -7.72 13.56
CA PRO A 245 -12.83 -6.69 14.57
C PRO A 245 -12.85 -5.26 14.01
N LEU A 246 -11.99 -4.97 13.01
CA LEU A 246 -12.04 -3.69 12.28
C LEU A 246 -13.32 -3.57 11.46
N GLY A 247 -13.71 -4.63 10.77
CA GLY A 247 -14.96 -4.72 10.02
C GLY A 247 -16.22 -4.54 10.86
N GLU A 248 -16.27 -5.15 12.05
CA GLU A 248 -17.35 -5.00 13.03
C GLU A 248 -17.43 -3.57 13.56
N THR A 249 -16.28 -2.94 13.81
CA THR A 249 -16.20 -1.52 14.16
C THR A 249 -16.75 -0.65 13.04
N VAL A 250 -16.36 -0.91 11.79
CA VAL A 250 -16.89 -0.21 10.61
C VAL A 250 -18.40 -0.41 10.47
N ASN A 251 -18.90 -1.63 10.64
CA ASN A 251 -20.34 -1.93 10.59
C ASN A 251 -21.11 -1.17 11.69
N SER A 252 -20.54 -1.09 12.90
CA SER A 252 -21.13 -0.34 14.00
C SER A 252 -21.21 1.16 13.67
N ILE A 253 -20.16 1.73 13.10
CA ILE A 253 -20.16 3.12 12.60
C ILE A 253 -21.21 3.29 11.51
N VAL A 254 -21.25 2.42 10.50
CA VAL A 254 -22.24 2.49 9.42
C VAL A 254 -23.67 2.44 9.96
N ASN A 255 -23.95 1.54 10.91
CA ASN A 255 -25.26 1.43 11.55
C ASN A 255 -25.61 2.69 12.34
N TYR A 256 -24.66 3.24 13.09
CA TYR A 256 -24.83 4.51 13.82
C TYR A 256 -25.13 5.68 12.87
N LEU A 257 -24.53 5.72 11.68
CA LEU A 257 -24.77 6.75 10.67
C LEU A 257 -26.10 6.57 9.90
N GLY A 258 -26.88 5.53 10.24
CA GLY A 258 -28.19 5.25 9.65
C GLY A 258 -28.21 4.06 8.69
N GLY A 259 -27.16 3.25 8.63
CA GLY A 259 -27.10 2.04 7.81
C GLY A 259 -26.50 2.22 6.41
N LYS A 260 -26.42 1.12 5.66
CA LYS A 260 -25.81 1.10 4.32
C LYS A 260 -26.67 1.88 3.32
N GLY A 261 -26.05 2.81 2.60
CA GLY A 261 -26.70 3.56 1.51
C GLY A 261 -27.52 4.78 1.96
N THR A 262 -27.53 5.10 3.26
CA THR A 262 -28.26 6.25 3.81
C THR A 262 -27.41 7.51 3.95
N PHE A 263 -26.10 7.40 3.69
CA PHE A 263 -25.17 8.52 3.70
C PHE A 263 -24.11 8.40 2.60
N MET A 264 -23.50 9.54 2.29
CA MET A 264 -22.28 9.65 1.50
C MET A 264 -21.14 10.13 2.40
N SER A 265 -19.91 9.70 2.13
CA SER A 265 -18.74 10.19 2.84
C SER A 265 -17.64 10.59 1.87
N VAL A 266 -16.98 11.71 2.18
CA VAL A 266 -15.84 12.23 1.42
C VAL A 266 -14.69 12.51 2.37
N HIS A 267 -13.48 12.15 1.97
CA HIS A 267 -12.25 12.49 2.68
C HIS A 267 -11.43 13.48 1.86
N PHE A 268 -11.22 14.68 2.40
CA PHE A 268 -10.30 15.65 1.83
C PHE A 268 -8.92 15.48 2.45
N ARG A 269 -7.94 15.22 1.60
CA ARG A 269 -6.53 15.22 2.00
C ARG A 269 -6.03 16.66 2.02
N THR A 270 -5.65 17.12 3.19
CA THR A 270 -5.22 18.48 3.52
C THR A 270 -3.86 18.53 4.21
N GLY A 271 -3.32 17.39 4.65
CA GLY A 271 -2.07 17.31 5.40
C GLY A 271 -0.82 17.59 4.55
N ASP A 272 -0.76 17.04 3.33
CA ASP A 272 0.45 17.16 2.50
C ASP A 272 0.50 18.45 1.68
N ARG A 273 1.72 18.97 1.51
CA ARG A 273 1.99 20.24 0.80
C ARG A 273 1.35 20.37 -0.59
N PRO A 274 1.33 19.35 -1.46
CA PRO A 274 0.69 19.47 -2.77
C PRO A 274 -0.82 19.64 -2.66
N PHE A 275 -1.47 18.85 -1.80
CA PHE A 275 -2.92 18.91 -1.64
C PHE A 275 -3.37 20.20 -0.95
N LYS A 276 -2.56 20.75 -0.03
CA LYS A 276 -2.84 22.05 0.61
C LYS A 276 -3.10 23.18 -0.36
N LYS A 277 -2.36 23.24 -1.47
CA LYS A 277 -2.51 24.29 -2.49
C LYS A 277 -3.81 24.14 -3.27
N GLU A 278 -4.29 22.91 -3.42
CA GLU A 278 -5.47 22.58 -4.22
C GLU A 278 -6.75 22.47 -3.38
N ILE A 279 -6.70 22.68 -2.05
CA ILE A 279 -7.88 22.50 -1.17
C ILE A 279 -9.07 23.34 -1.66
N ALA A 280 -8.84 24.63 -1.89
CA ALA A 280 -9.92 25.54 -2.29
C ALA A 280 -10.55 25.11 -3.62
N THR A 281 -9.73 24.77 -4.61
CA THR A 281 -10.17 24.25 -5.92
C THR A 281 -10.93 22.94 -5.77
N ASN A 282 -10.37 21.97 -5.03
CA ASN A 282 -10.98 20.66 -4.83
C ASN A 282 -12.31 20.75 -4.09
N LEU A 283 -12.42 21.62 -3.08
CA LEU A 283 -13.65 21.84 -2.33
C LEU A 283 -14.71 22.52 -3.19
N SER A 284 -14.33 23.57 -3.94
CA SER A 284 -15.25 24.25 -4.87
C SER A 284 -15.80 23.30 -5.93
N ASN A 285 -14.91 22.49 -6.53
CA ASN A 285 -15.31 21.47 -7.51
C ASN A 285 -16.21 20.40 -6.87
N PHE A 286 -15.92 19.97 -5.64
CA PHE A 286 -16.76 19.02 -4.92
C PHE A 286 -18.16 19.60 -4.67
N VAL A 287 -18.25 20.82 -4.13
CA VAL A 287 -19.54 21.48 -3.86
C VAL A 287 -20.34 21.60 -5.15
N LYS A 288 -19.73 22.12 -6.22
CA LYS A 288 -20.36 22.23 -7.53
C LYS A 288 -20.92 20.88 -8.02
N ASN A 289 -20.05 19.86 -8.10
CA ASN A 289 -20.45 18.55 -8.60
C ASN A 289 -21.51 17.87 -7.72
N MET A 290 -21.44 18.06 -6.39
CA MET A 290 -22.44 17.53 -5.48
C MET A 290 -23.79 18.22 -5.68
N THR A 291 -23.81 19.55 -5.82
CA THR A 291 -25.03 20.31 -6.15
C THR A 291 -25.64 19.83 -7.48
N ASP A 292 -24.81 19.54 -8.49
CA ASP A 292 -25.28 18.98 -9.75
C ASP A 292 -25.91 17.58 -9.58
N ILE A 293 -25.39 16.75 -8.66
CA ILE A 293 -25.89 15.39 -8.40
C ILE A 293 -27.15 15.38 -7.53
N VAL A 294 -27.19 16.17 -6.46
CA VAL A 294 -28.29 16.16 -5.48
C VAL A 294 -29.40 17.17 -5.80
N GLY A 295 -29.17 18.04 -6.78
CA GLY A 295 -30.04 19.17 -7.13
C GLY A 295 -29.72 20.42 -6.30
N PRO A 296 -30.16 21.60 -6.76
CA PRO A 296 -30.04 22.83 -5.99
C PRO A 296 -30.87 22.71 -4.71
N ASN A 297 -30.20 22.72 -3.56
CA ASN A 297 -30.87 22.79 -2.27
C ASN A 297 -30.92 24.25 -1.83
N ASP A 298 -32.13 24.77 -1.63
CA ASP A 298 -32.42 26.18 -1.30
C ASP A 298 -32.18 26.52 0.17
N SER A 299 -31.22 25.86 0.83
CA SER A 299 -30.93 26.10 2.24
C SER A 299 -29.70 27.02 2.41
N ASN A 300 -29.97 28.31 2.57
CA ASN A 300 -29.00 29.35 2.96
C ASN A 300 -28.42 29.17 4.38
N LYS A 301 -28.50 27.97 4.96
CA LYS A 301 -27.96 27.67 6.30
C LYS A 301 -27.28 26.30 6.28
N CYS A 302 -25.95 26.31 6.37
CA CYS A 302 -25.22 25.18 6.91
C CYS A 302 -25.82 24.85 8.28
N ILE A 303 -26.46 23.69 8.42
CA ILE A 303 -26.98 23.24 9.71
C ILE A 303 -25.77 22.82 10.54
N GLY A 304 -25.36 23.67 11.48
CA GLY A 304 -24.44 23.27 12.53
C GLY A 304 -25.10 22.14 13.34
N ILE A 305 -24.47 20.98 13.39
CA ILE A 305 -24.88 19.93 14.33
C ILE A 305 -24.36 20.37 15.70
N GLU A 306 -25.18 21.11 16.45
CA GLU A 306 -24.93 21.30 17.88
C GLU A 306 -25.07 19.95 18.59
N TYR A 307 -23.98 19.49 19.18
CA TYR A 307 -23.89 18.33 20.07
C TYR A 307 -24.54 18.68 21.42
N ASN A 308 -25.86 18.75 21.45
CA ASN A 308 -26.62 18.64 22.68
C ASN A 308 -27.43 17.35 22.60
N GLU A 309 -27.55 16.63 23.72
CA GLU A 309 -28.33 15.39 23.83
C GLU A 309 -29.76 15.62 23.34
N ARG A 310 -30.06 15.20 22.10
CA ARG A 310 -31.41 15.27 21.53
C ARG A 310 -32.20 14.05 21.96
N THR A 311 -33.47 14.25 22.25
CA THR A 311 -34.38 13.12 22.50
C THR A 311 -34.73 12.41 21.19
N GLN A 312 -35.01 11.11 21.25
CA GLN A 312 -35.39 10.27 20.09
C GLN A 312 -36.52 10.92 19.25
N GLU A 313 -37.48 11.55 19.93
CA GLU A 313 -38.63 12.21 19.33
C GLU A 313 -38.25 13.48 18.52
N GLN A 314 -37.15 14.15 18.90
CA GLN A 314 -36.59 15.29 18.16
C GLN A 314 -35.80 14.84 16.92
N GLU A 315 -35.14 13.67 16.99
CA GLU A 315 -34.52 13.05 15.81
C GLU A 315 -35.59 12.60 14.81
N ASP A 316 -36.68 11.97 15.28
CA ASP A 316 -37.77 11.47 14.43
C ASP A 316 -38.56 12.62 13.76
N LYS A 317 -38.75 13.75 14.44
CA LYS A 317 -39.32 14.98 13.84
C LYS A 317 -38.40 15.63 12.80
N LEU A 318 -37.09 15.59 13.03
CA LEU A 318 -36.12 16.09 12.05
C LEU A 318 -36.11 15.16 10.82
N LEU A 319 -36.11 13.85 11.03
CA LEU A 319 -36.17 12.82 9.99
C LEU A 319 -37.45 12.88 9.13
N SER A 320 -38.60 13.21 9.73
CA SER A 320 -39.89 13.26 9.02
C SER A 320 -40.14 14.56 8.23
N SER A 321 -39.41 15.64 8.51
CA SER A 321 -39.49 16.92 7.78
C SER A 321 -38.49 17.03 6.61
N ILE A 322 -37.63 16.03 6.45
CA ILE A 322 -36.55 16.00 5.48
C ILE A 322 -37.01 15.21 4.23
N GLY A 323 -37.47 15.91 3.21
CA GLY A 323 -37.56 15.33 1.87
C GLY A 323 -36.15 15.06 1.33
N ASN A 324 -35.84 13.82 0.93
CA ASN A 324 -34.64 13.40 0.17
C ASN A 324 -33.29 14.07 0.53
N HIS A 325 -33.00 14.47 1.77
CA HIS A 325 -31.67 15.02 2.07
C HIS A 325 -30.64 13.90 2.17
N VAL A 326 -29.66 13.93 1.28
CA VAL A 326 -28.47 13.09 1.35
C VAL A 326 -27.60 13.57 2.51
N ARG A 327 -27.37 12.72 3.51
CA ARG A 327 -26.37 13.00 4.56
C ARG A 327 -24.98 12.86 3.99
N VAL A 328 -24.16 13.92 4.06
CA VAL A 328 -22.77 13.90 3.59
C VAL A 328 -21.83 14.11 4.77
N TYR A 329 -20.98 13.12 5.05
CA TYR A 329 -19.96 13.20 6.10
C TYR A 329 -18.60 13.54 5.49
N VAL A 330 -18.02 14.65 5.94
CA VAL A 330 -16.71 15.14 5.48
C VAL A 330 -15.63 14.80 6.50
N ALA A 331 -14.61 14.05 6.08
CA ALA A 331 -13.42 13.76 6.85
C ALA A 331 -12.20 14.52 6.30
N THR A 332 -11.21 14.77 7.15
CA THR A 332 -9.93 15.38 6.76
C THR A 332 -8.80 14.90 7.68
N ASP A 333 -7.59 14.82 7.14
CA ASP A 333 -6.34 14.59 7.88
C ASP A 333 -5.78 15.87 8.54
N HIS A 334 -6.55 16.97 8.56
CA HIS A 334 -6.21 18.17 9.32
C HIS A 334 -6.36 17.92 10.82
N LYS A 335 -5.30 18.19 11.60
CA LYS A 335 -5.28 17.95 13.06
C LYS A 335 -6.44 18.64 13.80
N ASN A 336 -6.86 19.83 13.34
CA ASN A 336 -7.93 20.62 13.94
C ASN A 336 -9.05 20.89 12.92
N ALA A 337 -9.62 19.83 12.35
CA ALA A 337 -10.63 19.88 11.31
C ALA A 337 -11.85 20.78 11.64
N ARG A 338 -12.21 20.88 12.93
CA ARG A 338 -13.37 21.63 13.41
C ARG A 338 -13.05 23.05 13.88
N GLY A 339 -11.78 23.46 13.85
CA GLY A 339 -11.38 24.79 14.31
C GLY A 339 -11.64 25.07 15.79
N GLU A 340 -11.78 24.03 16.62
CA GLU A 340 -11.84 24.19 18.07
C GLU A 340 -10.45 24.66 18.55
N GLU A 341 -10.27 25.97 18.61
CA GLU A 341 -9.35 26.55 19.58
C GLU A 341 -9.78 26.03 20.97
N ASN A 342 -8.82 25.56 21.74
CA ASN A 342 -9.00 25.15 23.14
C ASN A 342 -9.97 26.10 23.85
N ARG A 343 -11.18 25.61 24.18
CA ARG A 343 -12.02 26.24 25.21
C ARG A 343 -11.60 25.74 26.57
#